data_AF-A0A9N9AVN2-F1
#
_entry.id   AF-A0A9N9AVN2-F1
#
_cell.length_a   1.000
_cell.length_b   1.000
_cell.length_c   1.000
_cell.angle_alpha   90.00
_cell.angle_beta   90.00
_cell.angle_gamma   90.00
#
_symmetry.space_group_name_H-M   'P 1'
#
loop_
_entity.id
_entity.type
_entity.pdbx_description
1 polymer ?
#
loop_
_entity_poly.entity_id
_entity_poly.type
_entity_poly.pdbx_seq_one_letter_code
_entity_poly.pdbx_strand_id
1 'polypeptide(L)'
;METLKTTLDLDDLVNLETMFVEIGREDGLKNGIKAGALEGRLLGCEKGYEILNEIGFYDGVAEMWLKILEKGLNIHNVKKPTNERLIKQLTSLRELISTFPIENQQNVEFLDLLSKVRSKYKVCTSLLGVTNSQKFKKTTESAPLV
;
A
#
# COMPACT_ATOMS: atom_id res chain seq x y z
N MET A 1 34.03 -7.01 -34.95
CA MET A 1 34.10 -8.48 -34.86
C MET A 1 35.36 -8.80 -34.08
N GLU A 2 35.21 -9.07 -32.80
CA GLU A 2 36.32 -9.38 -31.91
C GLU A 2 36.82 -10.79 -32.27
N THR A 3 38.09 -10.90 -32.65
CA THR A 3 38.71 -12.16 -33.05
C THR A 3 38.74 -13.10 -31.85
N LEU A 4 37.92 -14.15 -31.90
CA LEU A 4 37.97 -15.28 -30.95
C LEU A 4 39.40 -15.83 -30.91
N LYS A 5 40.05 -15.78 -29.74
CA LYS A 5 41.36 -16.40 -29.51
C LYS A 5 41.27 -17.90 -29.80
N THR A 6 41.93 -18.35 -30.87
CA THR A 6 41.95 -19.76 -31.31
C THR A 6 42.97 -20.63 -30.55
N THR A 7 43.71 -20.08 -29.59
CA THR A 7 44.66 -20.83 -28.76
C THR A 7 44.17 -20.85 -27.32
N LEU A 8 43.55 -21.95 -26.92
CA LEU A 8 43.22 -22.22 -25.51
C LEU A 8 44.52 -22.61 -24.79
N ASP A 9 44.95 -21.81 -23.81
CA ASP A 9 46.13 -22.13 -23.02
C ASP A 9 45.78 -23.27 -22.03
N LEU A 10 46.71 -24.18 -21.74
CA LEU A 10 46.48 -25.27 -20.78
C LEU A 10 46.23 -24.71 -19.37
N ASP A 11 46.80 -23.54 -19.07
CA ASP A 11 46.56 -22.81 -17.84
C ASP A 11 45.12 -22.24 -17.76
N ASP A 12 44.50 -21.92 -18.90
CA ASP A 12 43.08 -21.55 -18.95
C ASP A 12 42.19 -22.76 -18.62
N LEU A 13 42.55 -23.96 -19.09
CA LEU A 13 41.82 -25.21 -18.80
C LEU A 13 41.79 -25.53 -17.30
N VAL A 14 42.91 -25.31 -16.60
CA VAL A 14 43.02 -25.51 -15.15
C VAL A 14 42.10 -24.56 -14.37
N ASN A 15 41.88 -23.34 -14.88
CA ASN A 15 41.09 -22.30 -14.23
C ASN A 15 39.63 -22.21 -14.72
N LEU A 16 39.21 -23.09 -15.64
CA LEU A 16 37.88 -23.01 -16.26
C LEU A 16 36.73 -23.03 -15.25
N GLU A 17 36.82 -23.86 -14.20
CA GLU A 17 35.77 -23.92 -13.18
C GLU A 17 35.59 -22.57 -12.49
N THR A 18 36.69 -21.99 -12.00
CA THR A 18 36.71 -20.67 -11.37
C THR A 18 36.17 -19.60 -12.33
N MET A 19 36.55 -19.65 -13.61
CA MET A 19 36.04 -18.71 -14.62
C MET A 19 34.53 -18.82 -14.79
N PHE A 20 33.97 -20.01 -14.94
CA PHE A 20 32.53 -20.19 -15.11
C PHE A 20 31.74 -19.85 -13.84
N VAL A 21 32.31 -20.09 -12.65
CA VAL A 21 31.73 -19.66 -11.38
C VAL A 21 31.65 -18.15 -11.31
N GLU A 22 32.73 -17.43 -11.64
CA GLU A 22 32.74 -15.97 -11.64
C GLU A 22 31.80 -15.39 -12.70
N ILE A 23 31.76 -15.96 -13.91
CA ILE A 23 30.80 -15.57 -14.96
C ILE A 23 29.36 -15.75 -14.47
N GLY A 24 29.04 -16.92 -13.89
CA GLY A 24 27.71 -17.20 -13.36
C GLY A 24 27.33 -16.29 -12.20
N ARG A 25 28.29 -15.97 -11.32
CA ARG A 25 28.10 -15.03 -10.21
C ARG A 25 27.81 -13.62 -10.72
N GLU A 26 28.57 -13.12 -11.69
CA GLU A 26 28.39 -11.78 -12.25
C GLU A 26 27.07 -11.66 -13.02
N ASP A 27 26.74 -12.66 -13.84
CA ASP A 27 25.47 -12.68 -14.57
C ASP A 27 24.27 -12.82 -13.61
N GLY A 28 24.38 -13.71 -12.62
CA GLY A 28 23.37 -13.87 -11.57
C GLY A 28 23.14 -12.59 -10.77
N LEU A 29 24.22 -11.88 -10.39
CA LEU A 29 24.11 -10.59 -9.70
C LEU A 29 23.42 -9.54 -10.55
N LYS A 30 23.82 -9.40 -11.82
CA LYS A 30 23.25 -8.44 -12.76
C LYS A 30 21.76 -8.71 -13.01
N ASN A 31 21.39 -9.97 -13.18
CA ASN A 31 20.01 -10.38 -13.39
C ASN A 31 19.18 -10.23 -12.11
N GLY A 32 19.75 -10.57 -10.95
CA GLY A 32 19.11 -10.40 -9.65
C GLY A 32 18.77 -8.94 -9.34
N ILE A 33 19.67 -7.99 -9.62
CA ILE A 33 19.41 -6.55 -9.42
C ILE A 33 18.23 -6.09 -10.30
N LYS A 34 18.20 -6.50 -11.57
CA LYS A 34 17.12 -6.13 -12.49
C LYS A 34 15.78 -6.74 -12.10
N ALA A 35 15.79 -8.04 -11.78
CA ALA A 35 14.60 -8.77 -11.38
C ALA A 35 14.03 -8.22 -10.07
N GLY A 36 14.87 -8.02 -9.05
CA GLY A 36 14.46 -7.47 -7.76
C GLY A 36 13.91 -6.05 -7.86
N ALA A 37 14.47 -5.21 -8.74
CA ALA A 37 13.94 -3.86 -8.98
C ALA A 37 12.55 -3.86 -9.65
N LEU A 38 12.31 -4.81 -10.56
CA LEU A 38 11.01 -4.97 -11.21
C LEU A 38 9.96 -5.52 -10.24
N GLU A 39 10.29 -6.61 -9.55
CA GLU A 39 9.43 -7.28 -8.59
C GLU A 39 9.06 -6.35 -7.43
N GLY A 40 10.05 -5.66 -6.84
CA GLY A 40 9.81 -4.71 -5.76
C GLY A 40 8.90 -3.56 -6.17
N ARG A 41 8.98 -3.10 -7.43
CA ARG A 41 8.08 -2.07 -7.95
C ARG A 41 6.65 -2.59 -8.11
N LEU A 42 6.49 -3.79 -8.68
CA LEU A 42 5.18 -4.41 -8.88
C LEU A 42 4.48 -4.62 -7.54
N LEU A 43 5.18 -5.28 -6.60
CA LEU A 43 4.67 -5.56 -5.26
C LEU A 43 4.33 -4.27 -4.49
N GLY A 44 5.18 -3.25 -4.63
CA GLY A 44 4.92 -1.93 -4.03
C GLY A 44 3.64 -1.28 -4.56
N CYS A 45 3.39 -1.34 -5.87
CA CYS A 45 2.17 -0.83 -6.48
C CYS A 45 0.92 -1.60 -6.02
N GLU A 46 0.98 -2.94 -6.04
CA GLU A 46 -0.12 -3.80 -5.58
C GLU A 46 -0.46 -3.51 -4.11
N LYS A 47 0.57 -3.47 -3.25
CA LYS A 47 0.36 -3.25 -1.84
C LYS A 47 -0.10 -1.83 -1.52
N GLY A 48 0.45 -0.84 -2.22
CA GLY A 48 0.02 0.54 -2.15
C GLY A 48 -1.46 0.69 -2.53
N TYR A 49 -1.88 0.04 -3.61
CA TYR A 49 -3.28 0.02 -4.03
C TYR A 49 -4.19 -0.58 -2.96
N GLU A 50 -3.84 -1.73 -2.38
CA GLU A 50 -4.65 -2.33 -1.31
C GLU A 50 -4.87 -1.38 -0.12
N ILE A 51 -3.80 -0.71 0.32
CA ILE A 51 -3.83 0.20 1.46
C ILE A 51 -4.63 1.46 1.12
N LEU A 52 -4.36 2.08 -0.04
CA LEU A 52 -5.03 3.31 -0.45
C LEU A 52 -6.50 3.10 -0.81
N ASN A 53 -6.87 1.93 -1.34
CA ASN A 53 -8.26 1.57 -1.59
C ASN A 53 -9.07 1.51 -0.28
N GLU A 54 -8.49 0.92 0.77
CA GLU A 54 -9.11 0.90 2.10
C GLU A 54 -9.24 2.31 2.71
N ILE A 55 -8.19 3.13 2.59
CA ILE A 55 -8.20 4.51 3.07
C ILE A 55 -9.23 5.37 2.32
N GLY A 56 -9.29 5.24 1.00
CA GLY A 56 -10.24 5.96 0.16
C GLY A 56 -11.69 5.62 0.50
N PHE A 57 -11.98 4.36 0.83
CA PHE A 57 -13.28 3.97 1.35
C PHE A 57 -13.61 4.69 2.67
N TYR A 58 -12.66 4.75 3.62
CA TYR A 58 -12.88 5.44 4.89
C TYR A 58 -13.08 6.95 4.71
N ASP A 59 -12.30 7.60 3.84
CA ASP A 59 -12.44 9.03 3.56
C ASP A 59 -13.79 9.35 2.90
N GLY A 60 -14.19 8.55 1.90
CA GLY A 60 -15.48 8.73 1.22
C GLY A 60 -16.68 8.56 2.15
N VAL A 61 -16.63 7.56 3.06
CA VAL A 61 -17.66 7.39 4.10
C VAL A 61 -17.68 8.59 5.04
N ALA A 62 -16.51 9.06 5.49
CA ALA A 62 -16.43 10.20 6.39
C ALA A 62 -16.99 11.48 5.76
N GLU A 63 -16.64 11.74 4.49
CA GLU A 63 -17.15 12.87 3.73
C GLU A 63 -18.66 12.81 3.52
N MET A 64 -19.19 11.62 3.19
CA MET A 64 -20.63 11.42 3.06
C MET A 64 -21.36 11.78 4.35
N TRP A 65 -20.90 11.29 5.50
CA TRP A 65 -21.53 11.59 6.79
C TRP A 65 -21.43 13.05 7.19
N LEU A 66 -20.29 13.69 6.95
CA LEU A 66 -20.14 15.13 7.19
C LEU A 66 -21.19 15.93 6.41
N LYS A 67 -21.36 15.64 5.10
CA LYS A 67 -22.38 16.28 4.25
C LYS A 67 -23.82 16.00 4.72
N ILE A 68 -24.11 14.80 5.22
CA ILE A 68 -25.43 14.46 5.77
C ILE A 68 -25.72 15.25 7.05
N LEU A 69 -24.73 15.34 7.95
CA LEU A 69 -24.83 16.08 9.20
C LEU A 69 -24.97 17.59 8.97
N GLU A 70 -24.24 18.16 8.00
CA GLU A 70 -24.35 19.56 7.58
C GLU A 70 -25.74 19.91 7.05
N LYS A 71 -26.38 19.01 6.31
CA LYS A 71 -27.74 19.20 5.79
C LYS A 71 -28.84 19.10 6.85
N GLY A 72 -28.48 18.83 8.10
CA GLY A 72 -29.44 18.75 9.21
C GLY A 72 -30.41 17.57 9.10
N LEU A 73 -30.09 16.57 8.27
CA LEU A 73 -30.82 15.30 8.23
C LEU A 73 -30.58 14.61 9.56
N ASN A 74 -31.52 14.78 10.49
CA ASN A 74 -31.50 14.07 11.76
C ASN A 74 -31.51 12.57 11.46
N ILE A 75 -30.39 11.93 11.73
CA ILE A 75 -30.33 10.48 11.87
C ILE A 75 -31.33 10.17 12.98
N HIS A 76 -32.44 9.52 12.63
CA HIS A 76 -33.38 9.02 13.63
C HIS A 76 -32.55 8.32 14.72
N ASN A 77 -32.72 8.76 15.97
CA ASN A 77 -32.00 8.29 17.18
C ASN A 77 -30.74 9.05 17.66
N VAL A 78 -30.27 10.12 17.00
CA VAL A 78 -29.10 10.92 17.47
C VAL A 78 -29.55 12.24 18.12
N LYS A 79 -29.31 12.41 19.44
CA LYS A 79 -29.65 13.66 20.17
C LYS A 79 -28.84 14.85 19.61
N LYS A 80 -29.38 16.07 19.59
CA LYS A 80 -28.72 17.31 19.08
C LYS A 80 -27.25 17.56 19.52
N PRO A 81 -26.80 17.32 20.79
CA PRO A 81 -25.40 17.55 21.18
C PRO A 81 -24.39 16.52 20.64
N THR A 82 -24.85 15.46 19.96
CA THR A 82 -23.98 14.40 19.42
C THR A 82 -23.38 14.77 18.06
N ASN A 83 -23.97 15.72 17.33
CA ASN A 83 -23.53 16.06 15.97
C ASN A 83 -22.19 16.79 15.96
N GLU A 84 -21.93 17.72 16.87
CA GLU A 84 -20.62 18.40 16.96
C GLU A 84 -19.50 17.42 17.32
N ARG A 85 -19.76 16.49 18.23
CA ARG A 85 -18.80 15.43 18.58
C ARG A 85 -18.52 14.54 17.38
N LEU A 86 -19.55 14.14 16.63
CA LEU A 86 -19.42 13.32 15.42
C LEU A 86 -18.63 14.05 14.34
N ILE A 87 -18.96 15.31 14.06
CA ILE A 87 -18.25 16.15 13.09
C ILE A 87 -16.76 16.24 13.47
N LYS A 88 -16.43 16.54 14.74
CA LYS A 88 -15.04 16.58 15.21
C LYS A 88 -14.30 15.25 14.99
N GLN A 89 -14.95 14.11 15.27
CA GLN A 89 -14.32 12.79 15.08
C GLN A 89 -14.10 12.48 13.59
N LEU A 90 -15.09 12.79 12.73
CA LEU A 90 -15.00 12.59 11.29
C LEU A 90 -13.95 13.51 10.65
N THR A 91 -13.93 14.80 10.99
CA THR A 91 -12.89 15.73 10.54
C THR A 91 -11.51 15.25 10.94
N SER A 92 -11.34 14.82 12.20
CA SER A 92 -10.06 14.34 12.67
C SER A 92 -9.65 12.98 12.07
N LEU A 93 -10.60 12.17 11.61
CA LEU A 93 -10.31 10.99 10.80
C LEU A 93 -9.74 11.42 9.43
N ARG A 94 -10.34 12.40 8.78
CA ARG A 94 -9.86 12.92 7.48
C ARG A 94 -8.49 13.59 7.61
N GLU A 95 -8.23 14.35 8.67
CA GLU A 95 -6.91 14.91 8.98
C GLU A 95 -5.85 13.81 9.12
N LEU A 96 -6.18 12.71 9.80
CA LEU A 96 -5.26 11.58 9.91
C LEU A 96 -5.01 10.93 8.54
N ILE A 97 -6.05 10.81 7.71
CA ILE A 97 -5.92 10.29 6.35
C ILE A 97 -5.03 11.21 5.49
N SER A 98 -5.14 12.53 5.63
CA SER A 98 -4.30 13.46 4.86
C SER A 98 -2.82 13.44 5.26
N THR A 99 -2.46 12.80 6.38
CA THR A 99 -1.04 12.58 6.74
C THR A 99 -0.40 11.41 5.97
N PHE A 100 -1.16 10.61 5.23
CA PHE A 100 -0.58 9.55 4.41
C PHE A 100 0.31 10.14 3.33
N PRO A 101 1.57 9.67 3.21
CA PRO A 101 2.48 10.18 2.20
C PRO A 101 2.05 9.70 0.81
N ILE A 102 2.17 10.60 -0.15
CA ILE A 102 1.86 10.35 -1.57
C ILE A 102 3.07 9.70 -2.28
N GLU A 103 4.26 9.84 -1.70
CA GLU A 103 5.52 9.31 -2.22
C GLU A 103 6.08 8.22 -1.31
N ASN A 104 6.92 7.35 -1.88
CA ASN A 104 7.59 6.30 -1.13
C ASN A 104 8.65 6.89 -0.18
N GLN A 105 8.45 6.76 1.12
CA GLN A 105 9.35 7.26 2.16
C GLN A 105 9.84 6.09 3.01
N GLN A 106 11.17 5.92 3.11
CA GLN A 106 11.78 4.79 3.83
C GLN A 106 11.52 4.78 5.33
N ASN A 107 11.20 5.95 5.92
CA ASN A 107 11.06 6.12 7.37
C ASN A 107 9.60 6.12 7.85
N VAL A 108 8.64 5.83 6.98
CA VAL A 108 7.21 5.85 7.33
C VAL A 108 6.68 4.43 7.44
N GLU A 109 6.21 4.09 8.65
CA GLU A 109 5.51 2.84 8.91
C GLU A 109 4.04 2.95 8.48
N PHE A 110 3.78 2.66 7.20
CA PHE A 110 2.44 2.72 6.59
C PHE A 110 1.40 1.85 7.32
N LEU A 111 1.81 0.68 7.82
CA LEU A 111 0.91 -0.26 8.50
C LEU A 111 0.44 0.29 9.85
N ASP A 112 1.31 1.00 10.57
CA ASP A 112 0.96 1.65 11.83
C ASP A 112 0.00 2.80 11.61
N LEU A 113 0.24 3.61 10.56
CA LEU A 113 -0.68 4.69 10.18
C LEU A 113 -2.05 4.13 9.78
N LEU A 114 -2.07 3.03 9.02
CA LEU A 114 -3.31 2.35 8.64
C LEU A 114 -4.05 1.79 9.86
N SER A 115 -3.34 1.21 10.83
CA SER A 115 -3.92 0.74 12.09
C SER A 115 -4.57 1.88 12.89
N LYS A 116 -3.94 3.06 12.93
CA LYS A 116 -4.51 4.27 13.55
C LYS A 116 -5.78 4.72 12.83
N VAL A 117 -5.79 4.75 11.50
CA VAL A 117 -6.99 5.08 10.71
C VAL A 117 -8.13 4.10 10.97
N ARG A 118 -7.87 2.78 10.90
CA ARG A 118 -8.87 1.74 11.19
C ARG A 118 -9.49 1.90 12.58
N SER A 119 -8.65 2.13 13.59
CA SER A 119 -9.09 2.33 14.98
C SER A 119 -10.01 3.55 15.09
N LYS A 120 -9.64 4.66 14.44
CA LYS A 120 -10.43 5.89 14.46
C LYS A 120 -11.73 5.78 13.65
N TYR A 121 -11.69 5.10 12.52
CA TYR A 121 -12.89 4.77 11.74
C TYR A 121 -13.88 3.92 12.54
N LYS A 122 -13.39 2.93 13.31
CA LYS A 122 -14.21 2.12 14.20
C LYS A 122 -14.91 2.96 15.29
N VAL A 123 -14.23 3.98 15.83
CA VAL A 123 -14.83 4.93 16.77
C VAL A 123 -15.95 5.73 16.08
N CYS A 124 -15.70 6.26 14.88
CA CYS A 124 -16.69 7.03 14.12
C CYS A 124 -17.95 6.21 13.81
N THR A 125 -17.77 5.00 13.28
CA THR A 125 -18.90 4.11 12.92
C THR A 125 -19.69 3.64 14.13
N SER A 126 -19.04 3.47 15.29
CA SER A 126 -19.71 3.15 16.56
C SER A 126 -20.56 4.30 17.08
N LEU A 127 -20.06 5.54 16.99
CA LEU A 127 -20.83 6.74 17.35
C LEU A 127 -22.02 6.98 16.41
N LEU A 128 -21.89 6.58 15.15
CA LEU A 128 -22.96 6.65 14.13
C LEU A 128 -23.97 5.48 14.23
N GLY A 129 -23.66 4.43 14.98
CA GLY A 129 -24.50 3.23 15.08
C GLY A 129 -24.53 2.36 13.80
N VAL A 130 -23.56 2.53 12.89
CA VAL A 130 -23.52 1.87 11.58
C VAL A 130 -22.36 0.88 11.43
N THR A 131 -21.76 0.45 12.54
CA THR A 131 -20.56 -0.43 12.57
C THR A 131 -20.69 -1.67 11.70
N ASN A 132 -21.89 -2.26 11.58
CA ASN A 132 -22.10 -3.46 10.76
C ASN A 132 -22.44 -3.17 9.30
N SER A 133 -22.96 -1.98 9.01
CA SER A 133 -23.42 -1.60 7.65
C SER A 133 -22.30 -1.00 6.81
N GLN A 134 -21.34 -0.32 7.44
CA GLN A 134 -20.24 0.37 6.76
C GLN A 134 -18.91 -0.29 7.13
N LYS A 135 -18.66 -1.43 6.48
CA LYS A 135 -17.42 -2.19 6.61
C LYS A 135 -16.72 -2.22 5.26
N PHE A 136 -15.42 -1.93 5.27
CA PHE A 136 -14.59 -2.15 4.10
C PHE A 136 -14.55 -3.65 3.79
N LYS A 137 -14.88 -4.01 2.55
CA LYS A 137 -14.71 -5.36 2.04
C LYS A 137 -13.50 -5.33 1.12
N LYS A 138 -12.48 -6.12 1.45
CA LYS A 138 -11.36 -6.32 0.53
C LYS A 138 -11.90 -6.95 -0.75
N THR A 139 -11.59 -6.35 -1.89
CA THR A 139 -11.77 -7.00 -3.18
C THR A 139 -10.82 -8.19 -3.22
N THR A 140 -11.35 -9.40 -3.09
CA THR A 140 -10.61 -10.62 -3.41
C THR A 140 -10.40 -10.68 -4.92
N GLU A 141 -9.14 -10.55 -5.34
CA GLU A 141 -8.57 -10.88 -6.65
C GLU A 141 -9.30 -10.29 -7.88
N SER A 142 -8.75 -9.21 -8.43
CA SER A 142 -8.83 -9.00 -9.87
C SER A 142 -8.04 -10.11 -10.54
N ALA A 143 -8.69 -10.82 -11.47
CA ALA A 143 -8.10 -11.82 -12.36
C ALA A 143 -6.71 -11.39 -12.87
N PRO A 144 -5.79 -12.35 -13.14
CA PRO A 144 -4.49 -12.04 -13.69
C PRO A 144 -4.67 -11.16 -14.93
N LEU A 145 -3.96 -10.03 -14.96
CA LEU A 145 -3.79 -9.24 -16.17
C LEU A 145 -2.97 -10.10 -17.14
N VAL A 146 -3.69 -10.86 -17.99
CA VAL A 146 -3.16 -11.53 -19.18
C VAL A 146 -3.12 -10.51 -20.32
#